data_AF-A0A532TYQ7-F1
#
_entry.id   AF-A0A532TYQ7-F1
#
_cell.length_a   1.000
_cell.length_b   1.000
_cell.length_c   1.000
_cell.angle_alpha   90.00
_cell.angle_beta   90.00
_cell.angle_gamma   90.00
#
_symmetry.space_group_name_H-M   'P 1'
#
loop_
_entity.id
_entity.type
_entity.pdbx_description
1 polymer ?
#
loop_
_entity_poly.entity_id
_entity_poly.type
_entity_poly.pdbx_seq_one_letter_code
_entity_poly.pdbx_strand_id
1 'polypeptide(L)'
;MPQTNFTNGSVEKAEKNFHDIKESIKGLYDILSIGLADKDDQIFYEAGKENIVGLYKNIIELMLNDYGLRKVVKKIRDSDIELDIVLNEILIEKEL
;
A
#
# COMPACT_ATOMS: atom_id res chain seq x y z
N MET A 1 -24.46 9.70 14.49
CA MET A 1 -23.71 9.03 13.41
C MET A 1 -24.25 7.61 13.31
N PRO A 2 -24.59 7.07 12.13
CA PRO A 2 -25.03 5.68 12.05
C PRO A 2 -23.87 4.78 12.47
N GLN A 3 -24.07 3.96 13.51
CA GLN A 3 -23.12 2.95 13.92
C GLN A 3 -23.06 1.88 12.82
N THR A 4 -22.00 1.90 12.02
CA THR A 4 -21.71 0.83 11.08
C THR A 4 -21.25 -0.39 11.89
N ASN A 5 -22.10 -1.40 12.00
CA ASN A 5 -21.74 -2.70 12.57
C ASN A 5 -20.73 -3.40 11.66
N PHE A 6 -19.44 -3.13 11.84
CA PHE A 6 -18.40 -3.92 11.21
C PHE A 6 -18.42 -5.33 11.82
N THR A 7 -18.37 -6.35 10.97
CA THR A 7 -18.18 -7.72 11.46
C THR A 7 -16.77 -7.84 12.03
N ASN A 8 -16.57 -8.62 13.10
CA ASN A 8 -15.24 -8.85 13.69
C ASN A 8 -14.20 -9.27 12.62
N GLY A 9 -14.62 -10.11 11.66
CA GLY A 9 -13.75 -10.52 10.55
C GLY A 9 -13.35 -9.38 9.59
N SER A 10 -14.15 -8.31 9.46
CA SER A 10 -13.76 -7.14 8.66
C SER A 10 -12.66 -6.32 9.34
N VAL A 11 -12.70 -6.23 10.67
CA VAL A 11 -11.69 -5.55 11.48
C VAL A 11 -10.38 -6.33 11.45
N GLU A 12 -10.43 -7.63 11.72
CA GLU A 12 -9.26 -8.52 11.68
C GLU A 12 -8.57 -8.48 10.30
N LYS A 13 -9.35 -8.49 9.21
CA LYS A 13 -8.79 -8.40 7.86
C LYS A 13 -8.12 -7.05 7.61
N ALA A 14 -8.67 -5.95 8.13
CA ALA A 14 -8.06 -4.63 8.00
C ALA A 14 -6.73 -4.54 8.79
N GLU A 15 -6.69 -5.08 10.01
CA GLU A 15 -5.48 -5.14 10.82
C GLU A 15 -4.39 -6.00 10.15
N LYS A 16 -4.77 -7.16 9.62
CA LYS A 16 -3.85 -8.02 8.85
C LYS A 16 -3.30 -7.29 7.63
N ASN A 17 -4.16 -6.64 6.83
CA ASN A 17 -3.71 -5.88 5.66
C ASN A 17 -2.75 -4.75 6.04
N PHE A 18 -3.02 -4.05 7.14
CA PHE A 18 -2.12 -3.01 7.65
C PHE A 18 -0.73 -3.59 8.02
N HIS A 19 -0.72 -4.74 8.70
CA HIS A 19 0.52 -5.45 9.01
C HIS A 19 1.28 -5.87 7.74
N ASP A 20 0.59 -6.48 6.78
CA ASP A 20 1.18 -6.95 5.52
C ASP A 20 1.77 -5.78 4.70
N ILE A 21 1.10 -4.62 4.67
CA ILE A 21 1.62 -3.39 4.03
C ILE A 21 2.92 -2.94 4.71
N LYS A 22 2.94 -2.92 6.05
CA LYS A 22 4.13 -2.50 6.81
C LYS A 22 5.31 -3.42 6.57
N GLU A 23 5.11 -4.74 6.61
CA GLU A 23 6.17 -5.72 6.34
C GLU A 23 6.65 -5.65 4.89
N SER A 24 5.75 -5.43 3.93
CA SER A 24 6.13 -5.26 2.51
C SER A 24 7.04 -4.05 2.30
N ILE A 25 6.70 -2.90 2.90
CA ILE A 25 7.51 -1.67 2.82
C ILE A 25 8.88 -1.87 3.46
N LYS A 26 8.93 -2.57 4.60
CA LYS A 26 10.19 -2.92 5.25
C LYS A 26 11.04 -3.83 4.37
N GLY A 27 10.43 -4.87 3.78
CA GLY A 27 11.11 -5.77 2.85
C GLY A 27 11.70 -5.03 1.65
N LEU A 28 10.97 -4.07 1.06
CA LEU A 28 11.49 -3.22 -0.01
C LEU A 28 12.71 -2.41 0.42
N TYR A 29 12.68 -1.84 1.63
CA TYR A 29 13.81 -1.09 2.19
C TYR A 29 15.03 -1.98 2.41
N ASP A 30 14.83 -3.19 2.93
CA ASP A 30 15.89 -4.15 3.19
C ASP A 30 16.54 -4.63 1.87
N ILE A 31 15.74 -4.93 0.85
CA ILE A 31 16.23 -5.28 -0.50
C ILE A 31 17.07 -4.14 -1.09
N LEU A 32 16.56 -2.91 -1.03
CA LEU A 32 17.26 -1.73 -1.51
C LEU A 32 18.61 -1.55 -0.78
N SER A 33 18.62 -1.77 0.53
CA SER A 33 19.80 -1.66 1.39
C SER A 33 20.82 -2.77 1.19
N ILE A 34 20.43 -3.92 0.64
CA ILE A 34 21.36 -4.99 0.27
C ILE A 34 21.90 -4.76 -1.14
N GLY A 35 21.04 -4.37 -2.08
CA GLY A 35 21.37 -4.30 -3.51
C GLY A 35 22.16 -3.08 -3.95
N LEU A 36 22.06 -1.95 -3.23
CA LEU A 36 22.69 -0.67 -3.60
C LEU A 36 23.61 -0.10 -2.51
N ALA A 37 24.07 -0.94 -1.57
CA ALA A 37 24.96 -0.51 -0.50
C ALA A 37 26.39 -0.16 -0.98
N ASP A 38 26.72 -0.44 -2.23
CA ASP A 38 28.01 -0.05 -2.81
C ASP A 38 28.05 1.47 -3.09
N LYS A 39 29.22 2.08 -2.84
CA LYS A 39 29.40 3.54 -2.85
C LYS A 39 29.05 4.21 -4.18
N ASP A 40 29.11 3.47 -5.28
CA ASP A 40 28.89 4.00 -6.62
C ASP A 40 27.40 4.27 -6.92
N ASP A 41 26.49 3.62 -6.17
CA ASP A 41 25.03 3.73 -6.35
C ASP A 41 24.35 4.55 -5.25
N GLN A 42 25.11 5.33 -4.47
CA GLN A 42 24.60 6.06 -3.30
C GLN A 42 23.43 7.01 -3.63
N ILE A 43 23.41 7.60 -4.83
CA ILE A 43 22.29 8.45 -5.27
C ILE A 43 21.02 7.63 -5.49
N PHE A 44 21.11 6.46 -6.11
CA PHE A 44 19.97 5.58 -6.32
C PHE A 44 19.47 4.97 -5.03
N TYR A 45 20.38 4.66 -4.10
CA TYR A 45 20.04 4.21 -2.76
C TYR A 45 19.23 5.27 -1.99
N GLU A 46 19.73 6.51 -1.91
CA GLU A 46 19.01 7.57 -1.19
C GLU A 46 17.67 7.93 -1.87
N ALA A 47 17.64 8.02 -3.20
CA ALA A 47 16.39 8.27 -3.93
C ALA A 47 15.37 7.14 -3.74
N GLY A 48 15.81 5.88 -3.73
CA GLY A 48 14.94 4.74 -3.46
C GLY A 48 14.38 4.78 -2.04
N LYS A 49 15.22 5.10 -1.07
CA LYS A 49 14.84 5.23 0.34
C LYS A 49 13.83 6.35 0.54
N GLU A 50 14.05 7.52 -0.05
CA GLU A 50 13.10 8.64 -0.01
C GLU A 50 11.74 8.26 -0.59
N ASN A 51 11.72 7.55 -1.72
CA ASN A 51 10.48 7.07 -2.34
C ASN A 51 9.73 6.06 -1.46
N ILE A 52 10.43 5.11 -0.81
CA ILE A 52 9.80 4.15 0.10
C ILE A 52 9.19 4.87 1.32
N VAL A 53 9.92 5.84 1.89
CA VAL A 53 9.42 6.66 3.00
C VAL A 53 8.20 7.49 2.56
N GLY A 54 8.27 8.08 1.37
CA GLY A 54 7.15 8.84 0.78
C GLY A 54 5.92 7.96 0.55
N LEU A 55 6.09 6.75 0.02
CA LEU A 55 5.03 5.78 -0.17
C LEU A 55 4.34 5.44 1.15
N TYR A 56 5.11 5.11 2.19
CA TYR A 56 4.54 4.79 3.50
C TYR A 56 3.75 5.96 4.08
N LYS A 57 4.30 7.17 4.04
CA LYS A 57 3.61 8.39 4.50
C LYS A 57 2.30 8.62 3.75
N ASN A 58 2.33 8.55 2.42
CA ASN A 58 1.13 8.75 1.60
C ASN A 58 0.04 7.72 1.89
N ILE A 59 0.41 6.45 2.13
CA ILE A 59 -0.54 5.40 2.53
C ILE A 59 -1.18 5.74 3.88
N ILE A 60 -0.39 6.11 4.89
CA ILE A 60 -0.89 6.48 6.22
C ILE A 60 -1.80 7.71 6.14
N GLU A 61 -1.37 8.77 5.44
CA GLU A 61 -2.16 10.00 5.27
C GLU A 61 -3.50 9.72 4.55
N LEU A 62 -3.49 8.85 3.53
CA LEU A 62 -4.70 8.44 2.85
C LEU A 62 -5.64 7.66 3.77
N MET A 63 -5.12 6.74 4.58
CA MET A 63 -5.92 5.94 5.53
C MET A 63 -6.50 6.78 6.67
N LEU A 64 -5.81 7.85 7.09
CA LEU A 64 -6.30 8.79 8.10
C LEU A 64 -7.32 9.81 7.53
N ASN A 65 -7.42 9.92 6.20
CA ASN A 65 -8.37 10.80 5.51
C ASN A 65 -9.54 10.00 4.94
N ASP A 66 -10.52 9.67 5.79
CA ASP A 66 -11.71 8.88 5.44
C ASP A 66 -12.43 9.37 4.18
N TYR A 67 -12.57 10.69 4.01
CA TYR A 67 -13.24 11.27 2.85
C TYR A 67 -12.42 11.10 1.56
N GLY A 68 -11.12 11.41 1.64
CA GLY A 68 -10.18 11.23 0.54
C GLY A 68 -10.07 9.77 0.12
N LEU A 69 -9.97 8.85 1.09
CA LEU A 69 -9.93 7.41 0.87
C LEU A 69 -11.15 6.93 0.07
N ARG A 70 -12.37 7.33 0.46
CA ARG A 70 -13.60 6.95 -0.27
C ARG A 70 -13.57 7.44 -1.73
N LYS A 71 -13.03 8.63 -2.00
CA LYS A 71 -12.90 9.16 -3.36
C LYS A 71 -11.85 8.39 -4.17
N VAL A 72 -10.74 8.03 -3.56
CA VAL A 72 -9.68 7.22 -4.19
C VAL A 72 -10.16 5.81 -4.47
N VAL A 73 -10.84 5.15 -3.52
CA VAL A 73 -11.45 3.82 -3.73
C VAL A 73 -12.43 3.85 -4.90
N LYS A 74 -13.24 4.90 -5.02
CA LYS A 74 -14.13 5.07 -6.17
C LYS A 74 -13.32 5.15 -7.48
N LYS A 75 -12.25 5.96 -7.52
CA LYS A 75 -11.37 6.05 -8.69
C LYS A 75 -10.73 4.70 -9.03
N ILE A 76 -10.18 3.99 -8.04
CA ILE A 76 -9.56 2.67 -8.23
C ILE A 76 -10.55 1.68 -8.82
N ARG A 77 -11.77 1.63 -8.29
CA ARG A 77 -12.83 0.76 -8.82
C ARG A 77 -13.21 1.12 -10.26
N ASP A 78 -13.20 2.41 -10.57
CA ASP A 78 -13.57 2.95 -11.88
C ASP A 78 -12.37 2.99 -12.87
N SER A 79 -11.17 2.57 -12.45
CA SER A 79 -9.95 2.61 -13.26
C SER A 79 -9.46 1.20 -13.54
N ASP A 80 -9.27 0.86 -14.81
CA ASP A 80 -8.41 -0.26 -15.19
C ASP A 80 -6.98 0.14 -14.78
N ILE A 81 -6.49 -0.42 -13.68
CA ILE A 81 -5.11 -0.22 -13.27
C ILE A 81 -4.24 -0.97 -14.30
N GLU A 82 -3.80 -0.28 -15.35
CA GLU A 82 -2.72 -0.72 -16.23
C GLU A 82 -1.41 -0.60 -15.46
N LEU A 83 -1.14 -1.60 -14.63
CA LEU A 83 0.21 -1.90 -14.19
C LEU A 83 0.71 -3.04 -15.06
N ASP A 84 1.93 -2.91 -15.58
CA ASP A 84 2.71 -4.00 -16.20
C ASP A 84 3.16 -5.05 -15.14
N ILE A 85 2.35 -5.20 -14.09
CA ILE A 85 2.51 -6.04 -12.92
C ILE A 85 1.13 -6.65 -12.69
N VAL A 86 1.01 -7.98 -12.74
CA VAL A 86 -0.27 -8.67 -12.61
C VAL A 86 -0.83 -8.48 -11.19
N LEU A 87 -1.65 -7.45 -10.98
CA LEU A 87 -2.40 -7.21 -9.73
C LEU A 87 -3.88 -7.65 -9.83
N ASN A 88 -4.33 -8.03 -11.03
CA ASN A 88 -5.75 -8.26 -11.35
C ASN A 88 -6.40 -9.44 -10.62
N GLU A 89 -5.65 -10.28 -9.90
CA GLU A 89 -6.22 -11.43 -9.20
C GLU A 89 -6.95 -11.05 -7.89
N ILE A 90 -6.67 -9.87 -7.31
CA ILE A 90 -7.20 -9.50 -5.98
C ILE A 90 -8.67 -9.03 -6.02
N LEU A 91 -9.16 -8.53 -7.17
CA LEU A 91 -10.52 -7.98 -7.30
C LEU A 91 -11.56 -9.02 -7.72
N ILE A 92 -11.15 -10.20 -8.19
CA ILE A 92 -12.04 -11.23 -8.74
C ILE A 92 -12.74 -12.04 -7.63
N GLU A 93 -12.18 -12.11 -6.41
CA GLU A 93 -12.76 -12.88 -5.29
C GLU A 93 -14.03 -12.27 -4.67
N LYS A 94 -14.52 -11.11 -5.15
CA LYS A 94 -15.74 -10.47 -4.62
C LYS A 94 -16.99 -10.62 -5.49
N GLU A 95 -16.91 -11.35 -6.60
CA GLU A 95 -18.06 -11.59 -7.50
C GLU A 95 -18.56 -13.06 -7.53
N LEU A 96 -18.20 -13.88 -6.54
CA LEU A 96 -18.78 -15.22 -6.35
C LEU A 96 -19.47 -15.37 -4.98
#